data_AF-A0A2K3M0V0-F1
#
_entry.id   AF-A0A2K3M0V0-F1
#
_cell.length_a   1.000
_cell.length_b   1.000
_cell.length_c   1.000
_cell.angle_alpha   90.00
_cell.angle_beta   90.00
_cell.angle_gamma   90.00
#
_symmetry.space_group_name_H-M   'P 1'
#
loop_
_entity.id
_entity.type
_entity.pdbx_description
1 polymer ?
#
loop_
_entity_poly.entity_id
_entity_poly.type
_entity_poly.pdbx_seq_one_letter_code
_entity_poly.pdbx_strand_id
1 'polypeptide(L)'
;MASFSIEEFIGNGVLKELLPKLLDEGWDDVPTLKVMDSDDMNSIKMTQRQKVGYSNRQLSSNLKHAYVKDSIGIRSYLHDRGLMQYADKLEA
;
A
#
# COMPACT_ATOMS: atom_id res chain seq x y z
N MET A 1 -10.57 -7.87 -1.84
CA MET A 1 -9.35 -7.27 -1.28
C MET A 1 -8.40 -7.06 -2.45
N ALA A 2 -7.96 -5.84 -2.72
CA ALA A 2 -6.92 -5.63 -3.73
C ALA A 2 -5.62 -6.19 -3.13
N SER A 3 -5.22 -7.39 -3.56
CA SER A 3 -3.87 -7.89 -3.32
C SER A 3 -2.93 -7.00 -4.13
N PHE A 4 -2.24 -6.06 -3.47
CA PHE A 4 -1.20 -5.28 -4.12
C PHE A 4 -0.09 -6.23 -4.56
N SER A 5 0.10 -6.39 -5.87
CA SER A 5 1.19 -7.20 -6.41
C SER A 5 2.53 -6.51 -6.18
N ILE A 6 3.60 -7.28 -5.98
CA ILE A 6 4.98 -6.77 -5.84
C ILE A 6 5.35 -5.85 -7.01
N GLU A 7 4.90 -6.22 -8.21
CA GLU A 7 5.11 -5.52 -9.48
C GLU A 7 4.46 -4.13 -9.49
N GLU A 8 3.25 -4.02 -8.91
CA GLU A 8 2.54 -2.76 -8.77
C GLU A 8 3.19 -1.88 -7.69
N PHE A 9 3.70 -2.49 -6.61
CA PHE A 9 4.42 -1.78 -5.56
C PHE A 9 5.80 -1.28 -6.01
N ILE A 10 6.49 -2.01 -6.87
CA ILE A 10 7.81 -1.64 -7.43
C ILE A 10 7.68 -0.72 -8.65
N GLY A 11 6.71 -1.00 -9.52
CA GLY A 11 6.39 -0.24 -10.74
C GLY A 11 7.50 -0.27 -11.79
N ASN A 12 7.31 0.48 -12.88
CA ASN A 12 8.32 0.59 -13.93
C ASN A 12 9.35 1.66 -13.56
N GLY A 13 10.46 1.26 -12.92
CA GLY A 13 11.54 2.17 -12.53
C GLY A 13 12.76 1.46 -11.96
N VAL A 14 13.58 2.19 -11.19
CA VAL A 14 14.88 1.73 -10.64
C VAL A 14 14.77 0.50 -9.71
N LEU A 15 13.59 0.28 -9.13
CA LEU A 15 13.29 -0.89 -8.30
C LEU A 15 12.96 -2.14 -9.14
N LYS A 16 12.56 -2.00 -10.40
CA LYS A 16 12.23 -3.13 -11.30
C LYS A 16 13.47 -3.96 -11.64
N GLU A 17 14.62 -3.30 -11.77
CA GLU A 17 15.91 -3.98 -11.95
C GLU A 17 16.35 -4.76 -10.70
N LEU A 18 15.82 -4.38 -9.53
CA LEU A 18 16.09 -5.06 -8.26
C LEU A 18 15.06 -6.17 -7.96
N LEU A 19 13.95 -6.22 -8.69
CA LEU A 19 12.87 -7.18 -8.52
C LEU A 19 13.36 -8.64 -8.52
N PRO A 20 14.26 -9.09 -9.43
CA PRO A 20 14.78 -10.45 -9.41
C PRO A 20 15.54 -10.79 -8.13
N LYS A 21 16.29 -9.83 -7.57
CA LYS A 21 17.08 -10.03 -6.34
C LYS A 21 16.19 -10.08 -5.11
N LEU A 22 15.15 -9.25 -5.08
CA LEU A 22 14.15 -9.26 -4.02
C LEU A 22 13.43 -10.61 -3.98
N LEU A 23 13.02 -11.13 -5.14
CA LEU A 23 12.41 -12.46 -5.23
C LEU A 23 13.35 -13.59 -4.81
N ASP A 24 14.63 -13.51 -5.20
CA ASP A 24 15.64 -14.54 -4.87
C ASP A 24 15.94 -14.60 -3.36
N GLU A 25 15.88 -13.46 -2.67
CA GLU A 25 16.01 -13.37 -1.21
C GLU A 25 14.68 -13.59 -0.45
N GLY A 26 13.58 -13.89 -1.15
CA GLY A 26 12.30 -14.20 -0.53
C GLY A 26 11.46 -12.98 -0.14
N TRP A 27 11.74 -11.80 -0.70
CA TRP A 27 10.92 -10.60 -0.57
C TRP A 27 9.86 -10.55 -1.69
N ASP A 28 8.90 -11.48 -1.65
CA ASP A 28 7.89 -11.69 -2.69
C ASP A 28 6.54 -11.01 -2.42
N ASP A 29 6.32 -10.50 -1.21
CA ASP A 29 5.11 -9.80 -0.81
C ASP A 29 5.35 -8.37 -0.27
N VAL A 30 4.37 -7.49 -0.55
CA VAL A 30 4.41 -6.06 -0.20
C VAL A 30 4.49 -5.81 1.32
N PRO A 31 3.78 -6.58 2.19
CA PRO A 31 3.94 -6.47 3.64
C PRO A 31 5.36 -6.71 4.13
N THR A 32 6.03 -7.75 3.63
CA THR A 32 7.41 -8.06 4.00
C THR A 32 8.33 -6.94 3.55
N LEU A 33 8.24 -6.49 2.29
CA LEU A 33 9.00 -5.32 1.83
C LEU A 33 8.83 -4.13 2.80
N LYS A 34 7.61 -3.84 3.22
CA LYS A 34 7.30 -2.69 4.09
C LYS A 34 7.99 -2.73 5.46
N VAL A 35 8.34 -3.91 5.96
CA VAL A 35 9.09 -4.08 7.23
C VAL A 35 10.60 -4.20 7.01
N MET A 36 11.07 -4.11 5.76
CA MET A 36 12.49 -4.15 5.40
C MET A 36 13.24 -2.95 5.98
N ASP A 37 14.28 -3.24 6.77
CA ASP A 37 15.11 -2.24 7.44
C ASP A 37 16.33 -1.85 6.61
N SER A 38 17.07 -0.83 7.07
CA SER A 38 18.27 -0.35 6.37
C SER A 38 19.36 -1.41 6.23
N ASP A 39 19.42 -2.36 7.17
CA ASP A 39 20.36 -3.48 7.16
C ASP A 39 19.98 -4.52 6.10
N ASP A 40 18.69 -4.84 5.97
CA ASP A 40 18.20 -5.69 4.88
C ASP A 40 18.51 -5.08 3.52
N MET A 41 18.32 -3.76 3.37
CA MET A 41 18.71 -3.05 2.13
C MET A 41 20.21 -3.13 1.84
N ASN A 42 21.06 -3.24 2.86
CA ASN A 42 22.50 -3.45 2.68
C ASN A 42 22.80 -4.90 2.25
N SER A 43 22.13 -5.88 2.85
CA SER A 43 22.24 -7.31 2.51
C SER A 43 21.92 -7.56 1.03
N ILE A 44 20.83 -6.95 0.53
CA ILE A 44 20.38 -7.07 -0.86
C ILE A 44 21.24 -6.22 -1.83
N LYS A 45 22.28 -5.55 -1.31
CA LYS A 45 23.19 -4.64 -2.05
C LYS A 45 22.43 -3.56 -2.83
N MET A 46 21.41 -2.97 -2.21
CA MET A 46 20.69 -1.85 -2.82
C MET A 46 21.58 -0.62 -2.95
N THR A 47 21.48 0.04 -4.10
CA THR A 47 22.08 1.36 -4.30
C THR A 47 21.31 2.43 -3.53
N GLN A 48 21.97 3.56 -3.23
CA GLN A 48 21.33 4.71 -2.58
C GLN A 48 20.08 5.20 -3.34
N ARG A 49 20.12 5.17 -4.68
CA ARG A 49 18.96 5.55 -5.51
C ARG A 49 17.78 4.60 -5.33
N GLN A 50 18.04 3.30 -5.17
CA GLN A 50 17.01 2.30 -4.91
C GLN A 50 16.41 2.46 -3.51
N LYS A 51 17.23 2.71 -2.49
CA LYS A 51 16.75 2.97 -1.12
C LYS A 51 15.82 4.19 -1.06
N VAL A 52 16.22 5.31 -1.67
CA VAL A 52 15.37 6.51 -1.74
C VAL A 52 14.09 6.26 -2.53
N GLY A 53 14.18 5.53 -3.65
CA GLY A 53 13.01 5.13 -4.42
C GLY A 53 12.03 4.26 -3.62
N TYR A 54 12.57 3.31 -2.85
CA TYR A 54 11.84 2.41 -1.97
C TYR A 54 11.10 3.19 -0.87
N SER A 55 11.80 4.06 -0.14
CA SER A 55 11.20 4.91 0.89
C SER A 55 10.09 5.81 0.33
N ASN A 56 10.30 6.42 -0.84
CA ASN A 56 9.26 7.23 -1.50
C ASN A 56 8.03 6.41 -1.89
N ARG A 57 8.21 5.17 -2.36
CA ARG A 57 7.09 4.26 -2.67
C ARG A 57 6.34 3.85 -1.42
N GLN A 58 7.05 3.53 -0.35
CA GLN A 58 6.46 3.19 0.94
C GLN A 58 5.62 4.35 1.49
N LEU A 59 6.15 5.58 1.47
CA LEU A 59 5.43 6.79 1.88
C LEU A 59 4.18 7.04 1.02
N SER A 60 4.30 6.94 -0.32
CA SER A 60 3.15 7.11 -1.22
C SER A 60 2.07 6.04 -1.00
N SER A 61 2.47 4.79 -0.81
CA SER A 61 1.54 3.69 -0.53
C SER A 61 0.80 3.89 0.81
N ASN A 62 1.51 4.34 1.84
CA ASN A 62 0.94 4.64 3.16
C ASN A 62 -0.08 5.76 3.08
N LEU A 63 0.24 6.82 2.33
CA LEU A 63 -0.66 7.94 2.14
C LEU A 63 -1.93 7.54 1.40
N LYS A 64 -1.81 6.71 0.34
CA LYS A 64 -2.95 6.16 -0.39
C LYS A 64 -3.84 5.29 0.51
N HIS A 65 -3.23 4.41 1.31
CA HIS A 65 -3.97 3.55 2.24
C HIS A 65 -4.72 4.34 3.30
N ALA A 66 -4.10 5.39 3.86
CA ALA A 66 -4.76 6.28 4.82
C ALA A 66 -5.98 6.97 4.20
N TYR A 67 -5.81 7.58 3.02
CA TYR A 67 -6.89 8.27 2.33
C TYR A 67 -8.06 7.35 1.92
N VAL A 68 -7.74 6.13 1.45
CA VAL A 68 -8.74 5.10 1.12
C VAL A 68 -9.51 4.67 2.37
N LYS A 69 -8.81 4.45 3.50
CA LYS A 69 -9.45 4.06 4.76
C LYS A 69 -10.43 5.13 5.24
N ASP A 70 -10.01 6.39 5.21
CA ASP A 70 -10.84 7.51 5.68
C ASP A 70 -12.06 7.72 4.78
N SER A 71 -11.90 7.65 3.46
CA SER A 71 -13.00 7.81 2.50
C SER A 71 -14.05 6.69 2.54
N ILE A 72 -13.63 5.44 2.78
CA ILE A 72 -14.57 4.32 3.00
C ILE A 72 -15.35 4.53 4.29
N GLY A 73 -14.68 4.94 5.36
CA GLY A 73 -15.34 5.27 6.63
C GLY A 73 -16.42 6.31 6.44
N ILE A 74 -16.08 7.45 5.82
CA ILE A 74 -17.03 8.56 5.57
C ILE A 74 -18.21 8.09 4.70
N ARG A 75 -17.97 7.28 3.65
CA ARG A 75 -19.04 6.76 2.80
C ARG A 75 -20.00 5.84 3.57
N SER A 76 -19.48 4.92 4.39
CA SER A 76 -20.30 4.05 5.23
C SER A 76 -21.16 4.85 6.20
N TYR A 77 -20.58 5.84 6.89
CA TYR A 77 -21.33 6.72 7.80
C TYR A 77 -22.48 7.48 7.11
N LEU A 78 -22.23 8.03 5.91
CA LEU A 78 -23.26 8.74 5.15
C LEU A 78 -24.37 7.79 4.66
N HIS A 79 -24.00 6.58 4.26
CA HIS A 79 -24.94 5.57 3.78
C HIS A 79 -25.87 5.10 4.90
N ASP A 80 -25.33 4.77 6.08
CA ASP A 80 -26.11 4.33 7.24
C ASP A 80 -27.10 5.41 7.70
N ARG A 81 -26.67 6.69 7.68
CA ARG A 81 -27.55 7.82 7.99
C ARG A 81 -28.68 7.98 6.96
N GLY A 82 -28.39 7.80 5.67
CA GLY A 82 -29.39 7.85 4.61
C GLY A 82 -30.44 6.74 4.73
N LEU A 83 -30.02 5.52 5.10
CA LEU A 83 -30.92 4.40 5.37
C LEU A 83 -31.82 4.67 6.59
N MET A 84 -31.26 5.25 7.65
CA MET A 84 -32.01 5.60 8.87
C MET A 84 -33.10 6.64 8.57
N GLN A 85 -32.79 7.67 7.77
CA GLN A 85 -33.77 8.67 7.32
C GLN A 85 -34.85 8.12 6.39
N TYR A 86 -34.56 7.05 5.65
CA TYR A 86 -35.54 6.39 4.80
C TYR A 86 -36.50 5.52 5.62
N ALA A 87 -36.00 4.84 6.66
CA ALA A 87 -36.82 4.09 7.60
C ALA A 87 -37.82 4.98 8.35
N ASP A 88 -37.38 6.13 8.87
CA ASP A 88 -38.25 7.13 9.53
C ASP A 88 -39.41 7.59 8.63
N LYS A 89 -39.21 7.62 7.30
CA LYS A 89 -40.24 8.00 6.32
C LYS A 89 -41.25 6.89 6.01
N LEU A 90 -40.91 5.63 6.27
CA LEU A 90 -41.78 4.48 6.04
C LEU A 90 -42.58 4.10 7.30
N GLU A 91 -42.12 4.50 8.49
CA GLU A 91 -42.85 4.32 9.75
C GLU A 91 -43.88 5.45 10.06
N ALA A 92 -43.97 6.48 9.22
CA ALA A 92 -44.92 7.59 9.33
C ALA A 92 -46.16 7.43 8.42
#